data_AF-A0A1R1YL57-F1
#
_entry.id   AF-A0A1R1YL57-F1
#
_cell.length_a   1.000
_cell.length_b   1.000
_cell.length_c   1.000
_cell.angle_alpha   90.00
_cell.angle_beta   90.00
_cell.angle_gamma   90.00
#
_symmetry.space_group_name_H-M   'P 1'
#
loop_
_entity.id
_entity.type
_entity.pdbx_description
1 polymer ?
#
loop_
_entity_poly.entity_id
_entity_poly.type
_entity_poly.pdbx_seq_one_letter_code
_entity_poly.pdbx_strand_id
1 'polypeptide(L)'
;MVKNISGTNISNGVALEDTDGEPFIFFIFNDLSVKKPGDYRIRFSLSKIPESDFNSNFEQLDHIFSEVFTVFSAKNFPGVLPSSSLSKFFSQKSANKTFKGLK
;
A
#
# COMPACT_ATOMS: atom_id res chain seq x y z
N MET A 1 -13.39 4.57 -18.94
CA MET A 1 -11.94 4.36 -18.73
C MET A 1 -11.77 3.15 -17.82
N VAL A 2 -11.20 2.04 -18.32
CA VAL A 2 -11.14 0.78 -17.57
C VAL A 2 -10.06 0.88 -16.49
N LYS A 3 -10.43 0.64 -15.24
CA LYS A 3 -9.49 0.59 -14.10
C LYS A 3 -8.59 -0.64 -14.28
N ASN A 4 -7.31 -0.41 -14.60
CA ASN A 4 -6.33 -1.49 -14.80
C ASN A 4 -5.74 -2.02 -13.48
N ILE A 5 -6.13 -1.46 -12.33
CA ILE A 5 -5.70 -1.87 -10.98
C ILE A 5 -6.87 -2.47 -10.18
N SER A 6 -6.62 -3.58 -9.50
CA SER A 6 -7.57 -4.28 -8.62
C SER A 6 -6.94 -4.56 -7.25
N GLY A 7 -7.76 -4.98 -6.29
CA GLY A 7 -7.37 -5.16 -4.89
C GLY A 7 -7.67 -3.93 -4.05
N THR A 8 -6.96 -3.82 -2.93
CA THR A 8 -7.10 -2.79 -1.90
C THR A 8 -6.36 -1.51 -2.29
N ASN A 9 -7.09 -0.56 -2.87
CA ASN A 9 -6.55 0.70 -3.41
C ASN A 9 -6.61 1.88 -2.44
N ILE A 10 -7.04 1.65 -1.20
CA ILE A 10 -7.12 2.66 -0.13
C ILE A 10 -6.39 2.09 1.07
N SER A 11 -5.59 2.92 1.73
CA SER A 11 -4.89 2.56 2.95
C SER A 11 -5.04 3.69 3.97
N ASN A 12 -5.32 3.34 5.22
CA ASN A 12 -5.31 4.28 6.32
C ASN A 12 -3.88 4.46 6.83
N GLY A 13 -3.56 5.65 7.33
CA GLY A 13 -2.28 5.89 8.00
C GLY A 13 -2.21 5.12 9.32
N VAL A 14 -1.10 4.41 9.54
CA VAL A 14 -0.84 3.65 10.77
C VAL A 14 0.48 4.10 11.36
N ALA A 15 0.49 4.49 12.63
CA ALA A 15 1.71 4.79 13.38
C ALA A 15 2.45 3.49 13.71
N LEU A 16 3.69 3.35 13.22
CA LEU A 16 4.57 2.20 13.45
C LEU A 16 6.01 2.68 13.64
N GLU A 17 6.83 1.85 14.28
CA GLU A 17 8.29 1.98 14.24
C GLU A 17 8.81 1.35 12.94
N ASP A 18 9.89 1.88 12.38
CA ASP A 18 10.64 1.24 11.31
C ASP A 18 11.61 0.15 11.84
N THR A 19 12.54 -0.30 10.99
CA THR A 19 13.53 -1.32 11.37
C THR A 19 14.59 -0.83 12.35
N ASP A 20 14.77 0.48 12.48
CA ASP A 20 15.74 1.12 13.38
C ASP A 20 15.10 1.57 14.71
N GLY A 21 13.77 1.43 14.84
CA GLY A 21 13.00 1.80 16.02
C GLY A 21 12.43 3.21 15.96
N GLU A 22 12.56 3.89 14.82
CA GLU A 22 12.11 5.27 14.65
C GLU A 22 10.62 5.32 14.29
N PRO A 23 9.82 6.19 14.94
CA PRO A 23 8.37 6.23 14.73
C PRO A 23 7.99 7.02 13.46
N PHE A 24 7.15 6.42 12.62
CA PHE A 24 6.58 7.04 11.42
C PHE A 24 5.10 6.69 11.21
N ILE A 25 4.44 7.42 10.30
CA ILE A 25 3.13 7.06 9.78
C ILE A 25 3.33 6.33 8.45
N PHE A 26 2.88 5.09 8.38
CA PHE A 26 2.93 4.26 7.18
C PHE A 26 1.56 4.11 6.54
N PHE A 27 1.54 4.12 5.20
CA PHE A 27 0.40 3.74 4.38
C PHE A 27 0.78 2.48 3.62
N ILE A 28 0.19 1.34 3.98
CA ILE A 28 0.60 0.02 3.48
C ILE A 28 -0.42 -0.46 2.45
N PHE A 29 0.07 -0.83 1.27
CA PHE A 29 -0.72 -1.41 0.18
C PHE A 29 -0.19 -2.81 -0.14
N ASN A 30 -0.71 -3.81 0.56
CA ASN A 30 -0.26 -5.20 0.45
C ASN A 30 -1.06 -6.05 -0.55
N ASP A 31 -2.12 -5.50 -1.12
CA ASP A 31 -3.01 -6.17 -2.06
C ASP A 31 -3.29 -5.24 -3.25
N LEU A 32 -2.34 -5.17 -4.18
CA LEU A 32 -2.48 -4.45 -5.43
C LEU A 32 -2.19 -5.39 -6.59
N SER A 33 -2.98 -5.31 -7.66
CA SER A 33 -2.78 -6.11 -8.87
C SER A 33 -3.06 -5.29 -10.11
N VAL A 34 -2.17 -5.40 -11.10
CA VAL A 34 -2.35 -4.80 -12.43
C VAL A 34 -2.48 -5.90 -13.46
N LYS A 35 -3.54 -5.85 -14.28
CA LYS A 35 -3.95 -7.00 -15.12
C LYS A 35 -3.27 -7.05 -16.48
N LYS A 36 -2.83 -5.91 -17.00
CA LYS A 36 -2.31 -5.80 -18.37
C LYS A 36 -0.80 -5.64 -18.35
N PRO A 37 -0.05 -6.44 -19.12
CA PRO A 37 1.38 -6.25 -19.26
C PRO A 37 1.74 -4.83 -19.70
N GLY A 38 2.90 -4.34 -19.27
CA GLY A 38 3.40 -3.01 -19.59
C GLY A 38 4.15 -2.38 -18.42
N ASP A 39 4.67 -1.18 -18.65
CA ASP A 39 5.38 -0.40 -17.65
C ASP A 39 4.47 0.66 -17.04
N TYR A 40 4.45 0.72 -15.72
CA TYR A 40 3.52 1.56 -14.97
C TYR A 40 4.23 2.29 -13.82
N ARG A 41 3.58 3.34 -13.35
CA ARG A 41 3.83 3.96 -12.04
C ARG A 41 2.53 3.94 -11.26
N ILE A 42 2.61 3.76 -9.94
CA ILE A 42 1.47 3.97 -9.05
C ILE A 42 1.52 5.43 -8.57
N ARG A 43 0.38 6.12 -8.67
CA ARG A 43 0.19 7.43 -8.03
C ARG A 43 -0.46 7.21 -6.68
N PHE A 44 0.22 7.60 -5.62
CA PHE A 44 -0.33 7.63 -4.26
C PHE A 44 -0.83 9.05 -3.99
N SER A 45 -2.09 9.19 -3.62
CA SER A 45 -2.70 10.49 -3.27
C SER A 45 -3.07 10.47 -1.79
N LEU A 46 -2.51 11.40 -1.02
CA LEU A 46 -2.89 11.64 0.37
C LEU A 46 -4.10 12.56 0.39
N SER A 47 -5.16 12.15 1.07
CA SER A 47 -6.39 12.94 1.18
C SER A 47 -6.81 13.10 2.64
N LYS A 48 -7.32 14.28 2.99
CA LYS A 48 -7.94 14.52 4.29
C LYS A 48 -9.38 14.04 4.25
N ILE A 49 -9.77 13.26 5.25
CA ILE A 49 -11.18 12.88 5.42
C ILE A 49 -11.86 14.04 6.18
N PRO A 50 -12.91 14.66 5.62
CA PRO A 50 -13.63 15.75 6.27
C PRO A 50 -14.38 15.24 7.51
N GLU A 51 -14.35 16.01 8.61
CA GLU A 51 -14.92 15.61 9.91
C GLU A 51 -16.45 15.74 9.95
N SER A 52 -17.03 16.66 9.17
CA SER A 52 -18.42 17.09 9.36
C SER A 52 -19.33 16.94 8.14
N ASP A 53 -18.81 16.62 6.95
CA ASP A 53 -19.61 16.54 5.73
C ASP A 53 -19.20 15.36 4.84
N PHE A 54 -19.93 14.24 4.95
CA PHE A 54 -19.74 13.08 4.07
C PHE A 54 -20.08 13.36 2.59
N ASN A 55 -20.74 14.50 2.31
CA ASN A 55 -21.04 14.97 0.96
C ASN A 55 -19.97 15.93 0.41
N SER A 56 -18.97 16.30 1.20
CA SER A 56 -17.86 17.14 0.73
C SER A 56 -16.82 16.27 0.01
N ASN A 57 -16.30 16.79 -1.10
CA ASN A 57 -15.26 16.11 -1.87
C ASN A 57 -14.01 15.91 -1.00
N PHE A 58 -13.39 14.73 -1.08
CA PHE A 58 -12.09 14.49 -0.44
C PHE A 58 -11.07 15.53 -0.93
N GLU A 59 -10.49 16.27 0.00
CA GLU A 59 -9.41 17.21 -0.31
C GLU A 59 -8.11 16.42 -0.44
N GLN A 60 -7.53 16.40 -1.64
CA GLN A 60 -6.20 15.84 -1.86
C GLN A 60 -5.17 16.82 -1.30
N LEU A 61 -4.45 16.40 -0.25
CA LEU A 61 -3.39 17.20 0.38
C LEU A 61 -2.10 17.15 -0.44
N ASP A 62 -1.72 15.95 -0.90
CA ASP A 62 -0.48 15.75 -1.66
C ASP A 62 -0.54 14.47 -2.51
N HIS A 63 0.43 14.28 -3.40
CA HIS A 63 0.61 13.05 -4.15
C HIS A 63 2.07 12.78 -4.52
N ILE A 64 2.39 11.50 -4.67
CA ILE A 64 3.69 11.04 -5.16
C ILE A 64 3.51 9.90 -6.16
N PHE A 65 4.50 9.71 -7.04
CA PHE A 65 4.56 8.57 -7.94
C PHE A 65 5.63 7.58 -7.48
N SER A 66 5.34 6.28 -7.61
CA SER A 66 6.36 5.25 -7.48
C SER A 66 7.40 5.35 -8.60
N GLU A 67 8.51 4.66 -8.41
CA GLU A 67 9.37 4.25 -9.52
C GLU A 67 8.59 3.39 -10.54
N VAL A 68 9.14 3.31 -11.76
CA VAL A 68 8.55 2.48 -12.83
C VAL A 68 8.68 1.01 -12.45
N PHE A 69 7.61 0.23 -12.65
CA PHE A 69 7.64 -1.22 -12.54
C PHE A 69 6.97 -1.87 -13.76
N THR A 70 7.44 -3.06 -14.11
CA THR A 70 6.94 -3.83 -15.26
C THR A 70 5.96 -4.90 -14.80
N VAL A 71 4.78 -4.91 -15.40
CA VAL A 71 3.83 -6.02 -15.33
C VAL A 71 4.17 -6.98 -16.47
N PHE A 72 4.65 -8.17 -16.12
CA PHE A 72 5.04 -9.18 -17.11
C PHE A 72 3.83 -10.00 -17.57
N SER A 73 3.89 -10.51 -18.79
CA SER A 73 3.02 -11.62 -19.19
C SER A 73 3.41 -12.89 -18.43
N ALA A 74 2.51 -13.87 -18.34
CA ALA A 74 2.78 -15.14 -17.67
C ALA A 74 4.04 -15.84 -18.20
N LYS A 75 4.30 -15.73 -19.51
CA LYS A 75 5.49 -16.33 -20.16
C LYS A 75 6.81 -15.64 -19.76
N ASN A 76 6.77 -14.33 -19.55
CA ASN A 76 7.97 -13.53 -19.28
C ASN A 76 8.13 -13.19 -17.79
N PHE A 77 7.30 -13.76 -16.92
CA PHE A 77 7.31 -13.44 -15.50
C PHE A 77 8.60 -14.00 -14.85
N PRO A 78 9.48 -13.14 -14.29
CA PRO A 78 10.76 -13.57 -13.74
C PRO A 78 10.64 -14.26 -12.38
N GLY A 79 9.43 -14.39 -11.85
CA GLY A 79 9.16 -14.89 -10.51
C GLY A 79 8.83 -13.77 -9.52
N VAL A 80 8.44 -14.17 -8.32
CA VAL A 80 8.07 -13.26 -7.23
C VAL A 80 9.33 -12.76 -6.55
N LEU A 81 9.42 -11.44 -6.34
CA LEU A 81 10.50 -10.84 -5.57
C LEU A 81 10.43 -11.28 -4.10
N PRO A 82 11.56 -11.53 -3.43
CA PRO A 82 11.55 -11.81 -2.01
C PRO A 82 11.08 -10.60 -1.21
N SER A 83 10.39 -10.83 -0.09
CA SER A 83 9.98 -9.77 0.82
C SER A 83 11.18 -8.97 1.32
N SER A 84 11.07 -7.64 1.30
CA SER A 84 12.06 -6.72 1.87
C SER A 84 12.20 -6.89 3.39
N SER A 85 13.28 -6.37 3.97
CA SER A 85 13.47 -6.35 5.43
C SER A 85 12.32 -5.64 6.14
N LEU A 86 11.87 -4.50 5.61
CA LEU A 86 10.75 -3.74 6.17
C LEU A 86 9.43 -4.52 6.09
N SER A 87 9.16 -5.19 4.96
CA SER A 87 7.95 -6.02 4.80
C SER A 87 7.94 -7.19 5.78
N LYS A 88 9.10 -7.85 6.00
CA LYS A 88 9.24 -8.93 6.99
C LYS A 88 9.03 -8.42 8.41
N PHE A 89 9.63 -7.27 8.75
CA PHE A 89 9.50 -6.64 10.05
C PHE A 89 8.03 -6.30 10.37
N PHE A 90 7.31 -5.67 9.43
CA PHE A 90 5.89 -5.37 9.60
C PHE A 90 5.04 -6.63 9.73
N SER A 91 5.30 -7.67 8.93
CA SER A 91 4.57 -8.94 9.03
C SER A 91 4.80 -9.64 10.37
N GLN A 92 6.00 -9.58 10.94
CA GLN A 92 6.30 -10.15 12.25
C GLN A 92 5.60 -9.36 13.36
N LYS A 93 5.67 -8.03 13.33
CA LYS A 93 4.99 -7.17 14.31
C LYS A 93 3.47 -7.31 14.25
N SER A 94 2.86 -7.47 13.06
CA SER A 94 1.42 -7.72 12.91
C SER A 94 1.01 -9.11 13.38
N ALA A 95 1.82 -10.14 13.12
CA ALA A 95 1.61 -11.49 13.65
C ALA A 95 1.68 -11.50 15.18
N ASN A 96 2.63 -10.77 15.77
CA ASN A 96 2.79 -10.63 17.22
C ASN A 96 1.65 -9.83 17.88
N LYS A 97 0.96 -8.95 17.13
CA LYS A 97 -0.27 -8.29 17.60
C LYS A 97 -1.52 -9.18 17.48
N THR A 98 -1.46 -10.29 16.74
CA THR A 98 -2.63 -11.17 16.50
C THR A 98 -2.83 -12.25 17.59
N PHE A 99 -2.00 -12.31 18.63
CA PHE A 99 -2.28 -13.13 19.82
C PHE A 99 -2.05 -12.36 21.11
N LYS A 100 -3.07 -11.60 21.54
CA LYS A 100 -3.56 -11.52 22.93
C LYS A 100 -5.01 -11.04 22.86
N GLY A 101 -5.93 -11.98 23.11
CA GLY A 101 -7.35 -11.87 22.78
C GLY A 101 -8.15 -10.85 23.57
N LEU A 102 -9.39 -10.66 23.11
CA LEU A 102 -10.48 -10.10 23.89
C LEU A 102 -11.70 -11.01 23.74
N LYS A 103 -11.87 -11.85 24.77
CA LYS A 103 -12.97 -12.77 25.14
C LYS A 103 -13.37 -13.88 24.17
#